data_AF-A0A7S0UJA1-F1
#
_entry.id   AF-A0A7S0UJA1-F1
#
_cell.length_a   1.000
_cell.length_b   1.000
_cell.length_c   1.000
_cell.angle_alpha   90.00
_cell.angle_beta   90.00
_cell.angle_gamma   90.00
#
_symmetry.space_group_name_H-M   'P 1'
#
loop_
_entity.id
_entity.type
_entity.pdbx_description
1 polymer ?
#
loop_
_entity_poly.entity_id
_entity_poly.type
_entity_poly.pdbx_seq_one_letter_code
_entity_poly.pdbx_strand_id
1 'polypeptide(L)'
;YASLDDHIIRTALGDADTLLSGSTALVSLQILGKLMVSNAGDSRAVLSRSGKSIRLSRDHKPGLPDERRRIERAGGVVTRVHGGGGWRVLIRDHRKGRWGSGDGGGGAG
;
A
#
# COMPACT_ATOMS: atom_id res chain seq x y z
N TYR A 1 12.27 24.37 -12.87
CA TYR A 1 11.26 23.31 -12.63
C TYR A 1 11.78 21.97 -13.14
N ALA A 2 11.99 21.78 -14.47
CA ALA A 2 12.53 20.52 -15.00
C ALA A 2 13.85 20.04 -14.35
N SER A 3 14.80 20.95 -14.08
CA SER A 3 16.09 20.58 -13.46
C SER A 3 16.00 20.15 -11.99
N LEU A 4 14.95 20.59 -11.28
CA LEU A 4 14.71 20.18 -9.89
C LEU A 4 14.07 18.80 -9.85
N ASP A 5 13.10 18.56 -10.75
CA ASP A 5 12.45 17.26 -10.89
C ASP A 5 13.48 16.19 -11.29
N ASP A 6 14.38 16.49 -12.23
CA ASP A 6 15.47 15.59 -12.61
C ASP A 6 16.42 15.26 -11.44
N HIS A 7 16.70 16.24 -10.58
CA HIS A 7 17.54 16.02 -9.40
C HIS A 7 16.83 15.14 -8.35
N ILE A 8 15.55 15.39 -8.09
CA ILE A 8 14.73 14.57 -7.18
C ILE A 8 14.66 13.13 -7.69
N ILE A 9 14.40 12.96 -8.99
CA ILE A 9 14.34 11.63 -9.62
C ILE A 9 15.69 10.92 -9.52
N ARG A 10 16.81 11.59 -9.83
CA ARG A 10 18.15 11.00 -9.72
C ARG A 10 18.51 10.60 -8.29
N THR A 11 18.17 11.43 -7.31
CA THR A 11 18.42 11.14 -5.89
C THR A 11 17.56 9.97 -5.43
N ALA A 12 16.28 9.92 -5.82
CA ALA A 12 15.39 8.80 -5.52
C ALA A 12 15.82 7.49 -6.22
N LEU A 13 16.36 7.57 -7.44
CA LEU A 13 16.92 6.42 -8.16
C LEU A 13 18.23 5.90 -7.55
N GLY A 14 18.97 6.75 -6.83
CA GLY A 14 20.19 6.37 -6.14
C GLY A 14 19.98 5.53 -4.89
N ASP A 15 18.74 5.49 -4.37
CA ASP A 15 18.35 4.73 -3.19
C ASP A 15 17.39 3.59 -3.56
N ALA A 16 17.88 2.36 -3.44
CA ALA A 16 17.11 1.15 -3.76
C ALA A 16 15.86 0.99 -2.88
N ASP A 17 15.88 1.50 -1.64
CA ASP A 17 14.74 1.44 -0.74
C ASP A 17 13.62 2.39 -1.21
N THR A 18 14.01 3.57 -1.69
CA THR A 18 13.07 4.53 -2.28
C THR A 18 12.38 3.96 -3.52
N LEU A 19 13.10 3.18 -4.35
CA LEU A 19 12.52 2.52 -5.53
C LEU A 19 11.57 1.35 -5.22
N LEU A 20 11.71 0.74 -4.04
CA LEU A 20 10.84 -0.34 -3.58
C LEU A 20 9.69 0.16 -2.69
N SER A 21 9.69 1.45 -2.35
CA SER A 21 8.63 2.08 -1.57
C SER A 21 7.36 2.31 -2.40
N GLY A 22 6.23 2.35 -1.71
CA GLY A 22 4.93 2.65 -2.28
C GLY A 22 4.17 3.64 -1.40
N SER A 23 3.14 4.27 -1.96
CA SER A 23 2.28 5.19 -1.22
C SER A 23 0.81 4.85 -1.43
N THR A 24 -0.04 5.32 -0.51
CA THR A 24 -1.49 5.32 -0.72
C THR A 24 -1.89 6.55 -1.52
N ALA A 25 -2.99 6.45 -2.28
CA ALA A 25 -3.59 7.58 -2.95
C ALA A 25 -5.09 7.66 -2.64
N LEU A 26 -5.54 8.81 -2.17
CA LEU A 26 -6.95 9.11 -1.96
C LEU A 26 -7.24 10.46 -2.61
N VAL A 27 -8.15 10.47 -3.58
CA VAL A 27 -8.50 11.67 -4.35
C VAL A 27 -9.98 11.95 -4.19
N SER A 28 -10.28 13.22 -3.90
CA SER A 28 -11.64 13.75 -3.86
C SER A 28 -11.77 14.87 -4.89
N LEU A 29 -12.72 14.74 -5.81
CA LEU A 29 -12.97 15.70 -6.89
C LEU A 29 -14.40 16.21 -6.79
N GLN A 30 -14.56 17.52 -6.68
CA GLN A 30 -15.87 18.17 -6.65
C GLN A 30 -16.08 18.98 -7.93
N ILE A 31 -17.06 18.57 -8.74
CA ILE A 31 -17.39 19.23 -10.01
C ILE A 31 -18.91 19.29 -10.13
N LEU A 32 -19.45 20.49 -10.43
CA LEU A 32 -20.88 20.71 -10.70
C LEU A 32 -21.81 20.09 -9.64
N GLY A 33 -21.46 20.26 -8.36
CA GLY A 33 -22.24 19.74 -7.23
C GLY A 33 -22.11 18.23 -6.99
N LYS A 34 -21.32 17.50 -7.78
CA LYS A 34 -21.01 16.08 -7.58
C LYS A 34 -19.66 15.92 -6.89
N LEU A 35 -19.60 15.02 -5.92
CA LEU A 35 -18.38 14.64 -5.22
C LEU A 35 -17.99 13.22 -5.64
N MET A 36 -16.82 13.06 -6.23
CA MET A 36 -16.25 11.78 -6.65
C MET A 36 -15.04 11.47 -5.77
N VAL A 37 -14.96 10.23 -5.27
CA VAL A 37 -13.86 9.77 -4.42
C VAL A 37 -13.25 8.52 -5.01
N SER A 38 -11.93 8.48 -5.13
CA SER A 38 -11.16 7.31 -5.54
C SER A 38 -10.08 7.00 -4.49
N ASN A 39 -9.86 5.72 -4.23
CA ASN A 39 -8.91 5.25 -3.21
C ASN A 39 -8.06 4.09 -3.73
N ALA A 40 -6.75 4.18 -3.50
CA ALA A 40 -5.79 3.11 -3.71
C ALA A 40 -4.92 2.99 -2.45
N GLY A 41 -5.22 2.02 -1.60
CA GLY A 41 -4.52 1.78 -0.35
C GLY A 41 -5.47 1.90 0.85
N ASP A 42 -4.92 2.21 2.01
CA ASP A 42 -5.66 2.14 3.28
C ASP A 42 -5.95 3.50 3.93
N SER A 43 -5.73 4.57 3.19
CA SER A 43 -6.30 5.89 3.49
C SER A 43 -7.83 5.87 3.41
N ARG A 44 -8.48 6.83 4.08
CA ARG A 44 -9.96 6.88 4.18
C ARG A 44 -10.53 8.28 4.00
N ALA A 45 -11.50 8.40 3.10
CA ALA A 45 -12.35 9.59 2.98
C ALA A 45 -13.59 9.48 3.87
N VAL A 46 -13.84 10.54 4.65
CA VAL A 46 -15.03 10.71 5.49
C VAL A 46 -15.60 12.10 5.27
N LEU A 47 -16.89 12.20 5.00
CA LEU A 47 -17.63 13.45 4.88
C LEU A 47 -18.43 13.71 6.15
N SER A 48 -18.33 14.92 6.69
CA SER A 48 -19.25 15.40 7.74
C SER A 48 -20.45 16.08 7.09
N ARG A 49 -21.66 15.59 7.38
CA ARG A 49 -22.91 16.20 6.91
C ARG A 49 -23.96 16.13 8.00
N SER A 50 -24.48 17.30 8.40
CA SER A 50 -25.52 17.42 9.43
C SER A 50 -25.13 16.73 10.74
N GLY A 51 -23.88 16.91 11.19
CA GLY A 51 -23.34 16.31 12.41
C GLY A 51 -23.06 14.80 12.33
N LYS A 52 -23.22 14.17 11.16
CA LYS A 52 -22.94 12.74 10.94
C LYS A 52 -21.70 12.56 10.08
N SER A 53 -20.88 11.56 10.42
CA SER A 53 -19.76 11.12 9.60
C SER A 53 -20.21 10.05 8.61
N ILE A 54 -19.91 10.26 7.33
CA ILE A 54 -20.29 9.37 6.22
C ILE A 54 -19.00 8.91 5.55
N ARG A 55 -18.74 7.61 5.58
CA ARG A 55 -17.58 7.03 4.88
C ARG A 55 -17.80 7.09 3.36
N LEU A 56 -16.83 7.64 2.63
CA LEU A 56 -16.91 7.80 1.17
C LEU A 56 -15.99 6.83 0.40
N SER A 57 -15.02 6.20 1.06
CA SER A 57 -14.12 5.21 0.43
C SER A 57 -14.07 3.90 1.20
N ARG A 58 -13.65 2.82 0.53
CA ARG A 58 -13.35 1.52 1.15
C ARG A 58 -11.83 1.36 1.24
N ASP A 59 -11.31 1.18 2.45
CA ASP A 59 -9.90 0.86 2.66
C ASP A 59 -9.55 -0.48 2.01
N HIS A 60 -8.41 -0.54 1.33
CA HIS A 60 -7.85 -1.80 0.85
C HIS A 60 -6.98 -2.41 1.93
N LYS A 61 -7.50 -3.44 2.60
CA LYS A 61 -6.78 -4.21 3.63
C LYS A 61 -6.64 -5.65 3.15
N PRO A 62 -5.44 -6.27 3.25
CA PRO A 62 -5.23 -7.62 2.75
C PRO A 62 -6.13 -8.69 3.41
N GLY A 63 -6.58 -8.48 4.64
CA GLY A 63 -7.50 -9.39 5.33
C GLY A 63 -8.94 -9.38 4.84
N LEU A 64 -9.33 -8.42 3.98
CA LEU A 64 -10.69 -8.41 3.41
C LEU A 64 -10.83 -9.57 2.40
N PRO A 65 -11.95 -10.32 2.40
CA PRO A 65 -12.10 -11.50 1.55
C PRO A 65 -11.84 -11.25 0.06
N ASP A 66 -12.34 -10.12 -0.46
CA ASP A 66 -12.16 -9.77 -1.88
C ASP A 66 -10.69 -9.48 -2.21
N GLU A 67 -10.01 -8.74 -1.32
CA GLU A 67 -8.62 -8.33 -1.51
C GLU A 67 -7.67 -9.50 -1.34
N ARG A 68 -7.92 -10.37 -0.35
CA ARG A 68 -7.21 -11.62 -0.16
C ARG A 68 -7.28 -12.50 -1.42
N ARG A 69 -8.48 -12.70 -1.97
CA ARG A 69 -8.66 -13.47 -3.21
C ARG A 69 -7.93 -12.84 -4.39
N ARG A 70 -7.93 -11.51 -4.51
CA ARG A 70 -7.20 -10.79 -5.58
C ARG A 70 -5.70 -11.03 -5.47
N ILE A 71 -5.14 -10.92 -4.26
CA ILE A 71 -3.71 -11.13 -3.97
C ILE A 71 -3.31 -12.58 -4.26
N GLU A 72 -4.07 -13.55 -3.76
CA GLU A 72 -3.78 -14.98 -3.94
C GLU A 72 -3.87 -15.40 -5.41
N ARG A 73 -4.84 -14.88 -6.17
CA ARG A 73 -4.92 -15.11 -7.63
C ARG A 73 -3.74 -14.53 -8.40
N ALA A 74 -3.12 -13.47 -7.88
CA ALA A 74 -1.90 -12.89 -8.44
C ALA A 74 -0.62 -13.61 -7.99
N GLY A 75 -0.73 -14.72 -7.23
CA GLY A 75 0.41 -15.49 -6.73
C GLY A 75 1.05 -14.94 -5.45
N GLY A 76 0.43 -13.95 -4.81
CA GLY A 76 0.85 -13.43 -3.51
C GLY A 76 0.29 -14.23 -2.33
N VAL A 77 0.83 -13.99 -1.14
CA VAL A 77 0.38 -14.60 0.12
C VAL A 77 -0.01 -13.51 1.11
N VAL A 78 -1.17 -13.69 1.76
CA VAL A 78 -1.62 -12.82 2.86
C VAL A 78 -1.27 -13.48 4.19
N THR A 79 -0.48 -12.79 5.01
CA THR A 79 -0.10 -13.25 6.35
C THR A 79 -0.43 -12.20 7.41
N ARG A 80 -0.51 -12.63 8.67
CA ARG A 80 -0.71 -11.75 9.82
C ARG A 80 0.53 -11.83 10.71
N VAL A 81 1.05 -10.67 11.09
CA VAL A 81 2.22 -10.59 11.97
C VAL A 81 1.81 -11.03 13.39
N HIS A 82 2.63 -11.86 14.02
CA HIS A 82 2.42 -12.32 15.40
C HIS A 82 2.45 -11.14 16.39
N GLY A 83 1.86 -11.32 17.58
CA GLY A 83 1.92 -10.30 18.64
C GLY A 83 1.06 -9.05 18.43
N GLY A 84 -0.01 -9.15 17.63
CA GLY A 84 -0.95 -8.03 17.41
C GLY A 84 -0.62 -7.16 16.20
N GLY A 85 0.37 -7.55 15.39
CA GLY A 85 0.67 -6.86 14.14
C GLY A 85 -0.44 -6.99 13.08
N GLY A 86 -0.39 -6.08 12.11
CA GLY A 86 -1.36 -6.02 11.01
C GLY A 86 -1.16 -7.10 9.95
N TRP A 87 -2.02 -7.05 8.92
CA TRP A 87 -1.89 -7.88 7.73
C TRP A 87 -0.69 -7.44 6.88
N ARG A 88 -0.04 -8.40 6.22
CA ARG A 88 1.07 -8.20 5.29
C ARG A 88 0.84 -9.01 4.02
N VAL A 89 1.33 -8.49 2.91
CA VAL A 89 1.34 -9.17 1.61
C VAL A 89 2.77 -9.56 1.30
N LEU A 90 2.98 -10.83 1.00
CA LEU A 90 4.25 -11.35 0.54
C LEU A 90 4.12 -11.68 -0.95
N ILE A 91 5.01 -11.14 -1.76
CA ILE A 91 5.11 -11.45 -3.19
C ILE A 91 6.40 -12.23 -3.38
N ARG A 92 6.33 -13.31 -4.17
CA ARG A 92 7.51 -14.13 -4.45
C ARG A 92 8.48 -13.33 -5.31
N ASP A 93 9.73 -13.21 -4.85
CA ASP A 93 10.79 -12.69 -5.72
C ASP A 93 11.07 -13.71 -6.84
N HIS A 94 10.69 -13.35 -8.06
CA HIS A 94 10.93 -14.16 -9.25
C HIS A 94 12.43 -14.36 -9.55
N ARG A 95 13.33 -13.59 -8.93
CA ARG A 95 14.79 -13.71 -9.10
C ARG A 95 15.47 -14.69 -8.15
N LYS A 96 14.84 -15.05 -7.01
CA LYS A 96 15.53 -15.81 -5.94
C LYS A 96 14.92 -17.15 -5.57
N GLY A 97 13.81 -17.57 -6.19
CA GLY A 97 13.22 -18.90 -5.96
C GLY A 97 12.67 -19.17 -4.55
N ARG A 98 12.95 -18.31 -3.55
CA ARG A 98 12.57 -18.43 -2.13
C ARG A 98 11.81 -17.20 -1.65
N TRP A 99 10.86 -17.40 -0.74
CA TRP A 99 10.12 -16.34 -0.06
C TRP A 99 11.07 -15.53 0.85
N GLY A 100 11.15 -14.21 0.66
CA GLY A 100 11.97 -13.33 1.49
C GLY A 100 11.14 -12.69 2.60
N SER A 101 11.41 -13.07 3.85
CA SER A 101 11.22 -12.22 5.03
C SER A 101 12.61 -11.78 5.47
N GLY A 102 12.86 -10.47 5.44
CA GLY A 102 14.12 -9.88 5.87
C GLY A 102 14.22 -9.91 7.38
N ASP A 103 14.65 -11.04 7.93
CA ASP A 103 14.86 -11.22 9.36
C ASP A 103 16.21 -11.95 9.53
N GLY A 104 17.24 -11.18 9.87
CA GLY A 104 18.58 -11.68 10.17
C GLY A 104 18.72 -12.14 11.61
N GLY A 105 19.71 -13.00 11.84
CA GLY A 105 20.35 -13.21 13.14
C GLY A 105 20.32 -14.65 13.67
N GLY A 106 21.50 -15.24 13.85
CA GLY A 106 21.69 -16.38 14.77
C GLY A 106 22.54 -17.54 14.25
N GLY A 107 23.77 -17.29 13.78
CA GLY A 107 24.80 -18.31 13.68
C GLY A 107 25.62 -18.31 14.96
N ALA A 108 25.50 -19.36 15.77
CA ALA A 108 26.48 -19.75 16.76
C ALA A 108 26.62 -21.27 16.68
N GLY A 109 27.75 -21.70 16.12
CA GLY A 109 28.30 -23.05 16.11
C GLY A 109 29.81 -22.91 16.13
#